data_AF-W2ZAI9-F1
#
_entry.id   AF-W2ZAI9-F1
#
_cell.length_a   1.000
_cell.length_b   1.000
_cell.length_c   1.000
_cell.angle_alpha   90.00
_cell.angle_beta   90.00
_cell.angle_gamma   90.00
#
_symmetry.space_group_name_H-M   'P 1'
#
loop_
_entity.id
_entity.type
_entity.pdbx_description
1 polymer ?
#
loop_
_entity_poly.entity_id
_entity_poly.type
_entity_poly.pdbx_seq_one_letter_code
_entity_poly.pdbx_strand_id
1 'polypeptide(L)'
;MADGYGAVQMTDERDPFVSPIPLQLAATRSRSWGPLVLGAALGVAGLSYAAMIHSSLAAQQEIIASMQHQMEAMHSAVTTQSATTTFHKDSKFPSKFAVDYVTPLKTQDERGTCWDFATVAVLENSYRQQGIARGWLQEDEFLALSEQAYGAEVLRLCAGPPGSPQQVACLIPGNEIWKNSTDGGDVTELMYLMNGLKDNIFPDSICPYIPDPGNDTVCPGLTPEARKTNPLSITIKKMDTYFDQVSVKHALVKDKRAMAISTAMPYITHYYPCIGEFAGQDRCNPASTECTVCPPELSMTTCCVPIELGENYNMDGEFITSHVMTPEGGHAMTLVGYNDLFRTKQGYTGGFILKNSWFDGIHPALGPRHARGSHSLKYWMQEITDWEEASMCPNSYDPENWYQCGNTAEVINARRHGDPGMNIPLPIKHSTTISGGVESCLSEETELYARVSLQPLHLRCTDPNFCVVSDDFTYFVRNSTQWGDRMLRMCLFEYNTATQNSTELCLPPILAQKIAYVLSPVADEVRENDPDVCGFYFYPYEVQQQYKAQFGNFYVNNFEIEWHARRTPRTRRPTLVWTTATWRSRRASRTSMSSWVRSRSLASWTRRTCPL
;
A
#
# COMPACT_ATOMS: atom_id res chain seq x y z
N MET A 1 -31.36 -36.70 -4.11
CA MET A 1 -32.20 -36.20 -5.21
C MET A 1 -32.03 -34.70 -5.23
N ALA A 2 -31.85 -34.17 -6.43
CA ALA A 2 -31.31 -32.85 -6.74
C ALA A 2 -32.24 -31.69 -6.35
N ASP A 3 -31.59 -30.52 -6.21
CA ASP A 3 -32.01 -29.15 -6.56
C ASP A 3 -31.48 -28.20 -5.47
N GLY A 4 -30.58 -27.25 -5.73
CA GLY A 4 -30.37 -26.47 -6.94
C GLY A 4 -30.53 -24.98 -6.58
N TYR A 5 -29.59 -24.40 -5.83
CA TYR A 5 -29.55 -22.97 -5.57
C TYR A 5 -28.47 -22.32 -6.43
N GLY A 6 -28.94 -21.44 -7.32
CA GLY A 6 -28.23 -20.88 -8.45
C GLY A 6 -27.00 -20.07 -8.08
N ALA A 7 -25.96 -20.29 -8.87
CA ALA A 7 -24.80 -19.44 -8.98
C ALA A 7 -25.23 -18.01 -9.30
N VAL A 8 -24.84 -17.06 -8.45
CA VAL A 8 -24.79 -15.65 -8.83
C VAL A 8 -23.62 -15.53 -9.79
N GLN A 9 -23.95 -15.31 -11.06
CA GLN A 9 -23.01 -15.06 -12.14
C GLN A 9 -22.19 -13.82 -11.76
N MET A 10 -20.91 -14.01 -11.44
CA MET A 10 -19.95 -12.92 -11.33
C MET A 10 -19.94 -12.17 -12.65
N THR A 11 -20.11 -10.85 -12.57
CA THR A 11 -19.95 -9.94 -13.70
C THR A 11 -18.53 -10.05 -14.23
N ASP A 12 -18.43 -10.54 -15.45
CA ASP A 12 -17.23 -10.60 -16.28
C ASP A 12 -16.61 -9.20 -16.41
N GLU A 13 -15.30 -9.11 -16.18
CA GLU A 13 -14.51 -7.89 -16.35
C GLU A 13 -14.62 -7.42 -17.81
N ARG A 14 -15.23 -6.26 -18.03
CA ARG A 14 -15.26 -5.64 -19.35
C ARG A 14 -14.21 -4.55 -19.41
N ASP A 15 -13.14 -4.84 -20.16
CA ASP A 15 -12.26 -3.81 -20.70
C ASP A 15 -13.08 -2.78 -21.51
N PRO A 16 -12.86 -1.46 -21.33
CA PRO A 16 -13.52 -0.43 -22.12
C PRO A 16 -13.11 -0.41 -23.61
N PHE A 17 -12.28 -1.36 -24.03
CA PHE A 17 -11.69 -1.50 -25.37
C PHE A 17 -12.26 -2.67 -26.20
N VAL A 18 -13.23 -3.44 -25.69
CA VAL A 18 -13.82 -4.58 -26.42
C VAL A 18 -15.35 -4.48 -26.47
N SER A 19 -15.92 -4.35 -27.66
CA SER A 19 -17.38 -4.24 -27.89
C SER A 19 -18.06 -5.59 -28.19
N PRO A 20 -19.31 -5.81 -27.70
CA PRO A 20 -20.22 -6.71 -28.39
C PRO A 20 -21.67 -6.19 -28.61
N ILE A 21 -22.28 -6.70 -29.69
CA ILE A 21 -23.57 -6.39 -30.33
C ILE A 21 -24.78 -6.92 -29.54
N PRO A 22 -25.97 -6.27 -29.52
CA PRO A 22 -27.14 -6.76 -28.77
C PRO A 22 -28.11 -7.63 -29.58
N LEU A 23 -28.69 -8.65 -28.94
CA LEU A 23 -29.83 -9.43 -29.42
C LEU A 23 -31.02 -9.29 -28.46
N GLN A 24 -32.16 -8.87 -28.99
CA GLN A 24 -33.45 -8.72 -28.31
C GLN A 24 -34.17 -10.07 -28.17
N LEU A 25 -34.90 -10.28 -27.08
CA LEU A 25 -35.95 -11.32 -26.99
C LEU A 25 -37.20 -10.81 -26.26
N ALA A 26 -38.33 -11.16 -26.85
CA ALA A 26 -39.67 -10.64 -26.58
C ALA A 26 -40.38 -11.35 -25.42
N ALA A 27 -41.32 -10.64 -24.80
CA ALA A 27 -42.17 -11.10 -23.71
C ALA A 27 -43.49 -11.70 -24.21
N THR A 28 -44.02 -12.68 -23.48
CA THR A 28 -45.45 -13.07 -23.51
C THR A 28 -45.99 -13.33 -22.11
N ARG A 29 -47.16 -12.74 -21.83
CA ARG A 29 -47.95 -12.83 -20.59
C ARG A 29 -48.97 -13.97 -20.67
N SER A 30 -49.23 -14.65 -19.56
CA SER A 30 -50.54 -15.25 -19.27
C SER A 30 -50.94 -15.03 -17.81
N ARG A 31 -52.23 -14.78 -17.57
CA ARG A 31 -52.84 -14.45 -16.26
C ARG A 31 -53.52 -15.68 -15.67
N SER A 32 -53.37 -15.91 -14.36
CA SER A 32 -54.23 -16.79 -13.57
C SER A 32 -54.55 -16.15 -12.21
N TRP A 33 -55.81 -16.29 -11.79
CA TRP A 33 -56.47 -15.61 -10.67
C TRP A 33 -56.34 -16.40 -9.35
N GLY A 34 -55.11 -16.57 -8.86
CA GLY A 34 -54.81 -17.08 -7.52
C GLY A 34 -54.39 -16.09 -6.40
N PRO A 35 -54.02 -14.80 -6.59
CA PRO A 35 -53.24 -14.10 -5.57
C PRO A 35 -54.04 -13.36 -4.48
N LEU A 36 -55.37 -13.28 -4.58
CA LEU A 36 -56.14 -12.33 -3.77
C LEU A 36 -56.32 -12.70 -2.30
N VAL A 37 -56.01 -13.94 -1.89
CA VAL A 37 -56.16 -14.38 -0.49
C VAL A 37 -54.81 -14.49 0.24
N LEU A 38 -53.69 -14.69 -0.47
CA LEU A 38 -52.34 -14.67 0.12
C LEU A 38 -51.76 -13.25 0.30
N GLY A 39 -52.20 -12.28 -0.51
CA GLY A 39 -51.72 -10.90 -0.44
C GLY A 39 -52.08 -10.15 0.84
N ALA A 40 -53.21 -10.48 1.47
CA ALA A 40 -53.66 -9.79 2.69
C ALA A 40 -52.88 -10.24 3.95
N ALA A 41 -52.49 -11.51 4.04
CA ALA A 41 -51.73 -12.03 5.19
C ALA A 41 -50.24 -11.64 5.12
N LEU A 42 -49.65 -11.65 3.92
CA LEU A 42 -48.27 -11.19 3.71
C LEU A 42 -48.13 -9.66 3.83
N GLY A 43 -49.18 -8.90 3.48
CA GLY A 43 -49.21 -7.44 3.64
C GLY A 43 -49.16 -6.99 5.10
N VAL A 44 -49.87 -7.68 6.00
CA VAL A 44 -49.88 -7.34 7.44
C VAL A 44 -48.57 -7.74 8.14
N ALA A 45 -47.97 -8.87 7.76
CA ALA A 45 -46.65 -9.27 8.26
C ALA A 45 -45.52 -8.37 7.74
N GLY A 46 -45.57 -7.98 6.46
CA GLY A 46 -44.60 -7.06 5.84
C GLY A 46 -44.68 -5.65 6.41
N LEU A 47 -45.87 -5.13 6.68
CA LEU A 47 -46.06 -3.82 7.34
C LEU A 47 -45.60 -3.83 8.80
N SER A 48 -45.79 -4.94 9.52
CA SER A 48 -45.32 -5.10 10.89
C SER A 48 -43.79 -5.20 10.97
N TYR A 49 -43.17 -5.90 10.01
CA TYR A 49 -41.71 -5.97 9.88
C TYR A 49 -41.10 -4.63 9.46
N ALA A 50 -41.71 -3.94 8.49
CA ALA A 50 -41.27 -2.61 8.08
C ALA A 50 -41.41 -1.58 9.22
N ALA A 51 -42.48 -1.65 10.03
CA ALA A 51 -42.66 -0.79 11.19
C ALA A 51 -41.63 -1.07 12.30
N MET A 52 -41.26 -2.34 12.54
CA MET A 52 -40.19 -2.70 13.47
C MET A 52 -38.80 -2.28 12.97
N ILE A 53 -38.53 -2.39 11.67
CA ILE A 53 -37.29 -1.87 11.09
C ILE A 53 -37.26 -0.33 11.20
N HIS A 54 -38.37 0.36 10.92
CA HIS A 54 -38.42 1.81 11.01
C HIS A 54 -38.27 2.32 12.45
N SER A 55 -38.87 1.64 13.43
CA SER A 55 -38.70 2.00 14.84
C SER A 55 -37.29 1.67 15.36
N SER A 56 -36.68 0.57 14.89
CA SER A 56 -35.27 0.25 15.16
C SER A 56 -34.32 1.26 14.51
N LEU A 57 -34.58 1.69 13.28
CA LEU A 57 -33.75 2.66 12.57
C LEU A 57 -33.88 4.06 13.20
N ALA A 58 -35.08 4.45 13.62
CA ALA A 58 -35.32 5.69 14.35
C ALA A 58 -34.63 5.69 15.72
N ALA A 59 -34.68 4.58 16.47
CA ALA A 59 -33.96 4.43 17.72
C ALA A 59 -32.43 4.45 17.52
N GLN A 60 -31.93 3.83 16.44
CA GLN A 60 -30.51 3.91 16.07
C GLN A 60 -30.09 5.34 15.66
N GLN A 61 -30.95 6.08 14.96
CA GLN A 61 -30.70 7.49 14.61
C GLN A 61 -30.70 8.40 15.83
N GLU A 62 -31.57 8.17 16.83
CA GLU A 62 -31.52 8.92 18.10
C GLU A 62 -30.25 8.62 18.90
N ILE A 63 -29.78 7.37 18.92
CA ILE A 63 -28.52 6.99 19.58
C ILE A 63 -27.33 7.63 18.85
N ILE A 64 -27.30 7.62 17.51
CA ILE A 64 -26.26 8.26 16.71
C ILE A 64 -26.27 9.79 16.93
N ALA A 65 -27.44 10.42 16.94
CA ALA A 65 -27.57 11.86 17.20
C ALA A 65 -27.14 12.22 18.63
N SER A 66 -27.47 11.37 19.62
CA SER A 66 -27.00 11.49 21.00
C SER A 66 -25.47 11.36 21.10
N MET A 67 -24.89 10.38 20.41
CA MET A 67 -23.43 10.20 20.34
C MET A 67 -22.74 11.37 19.64
N GLN A 68 -23.29 11.88 18.54
CA GLN A 68 -22.79 13.07 17.85
C GLN A 68 -22.85 14.31 18.75
N HIS A 69 -23.96 14.50 19.48
CA HIS A 69 -24.10 15.62 20.41
C HIS A 69 -23.16 15.47 21.64
N GLN A 70 -22.89 14.25 22.09
CA GLN A 70 -21.87 13.99 23.12
C GLN A 70 -20.45 14.25 22.60
N MET A 71 -20.16 13.87 21.35
CA MET A 71 -18.88 14.16 20.70
C MET A 71 -18.68 15.67 20.47
N GLU A 72 -19.71 16.40 20.06
CA GLU A 72 -19.68 17.86 19.92
C GLU A 72 -19.52 18.57 21.27
N ALA A 73 -20.20 18.09 22.32
CA ALA A 73 -20.04 18.61 23.67
C ALA A 73 -18.63 18.34 24.23
N MET A 74 -18.07 17.15 23.98
CA MET A 74 -16.66 16.84 24.27
C MET A 74 -15.71 17.72 23.46
N HIS A 75 -15.97 17.93 22.17
CA HIS A 75 -15.15 18.76 21.29
C HIS A 75 -15.16 20.22 21.75
N SER A 76 -16.31 20.74 22.16
CA SER A 76 -16.48 22.08 22.72
C SER A 76 -15.77 22.24 24.08
N ALA A 77 -15.85 21.24 24.95
CA ALA A 77 -15.14 21.22 26.24
C ALA A 77 -13.61 21.16 26.08
N VAL A 78 -13.12 20.40 25.10
CA VAL A 78 -11.68 20.35 24.74
C VAL A 78 -11.23 21.68 24.12
N THR A 79 -12.06 22.28 23.27
CA THR A 79 -11.78 23.60 22.64
C THR A 79 -11.72 24.72 23.68
N THR A 80 -12.57 24.67 24.72
CA THR A 80 -12.57 25.66 25.81
C THR A 80 -11.44 25.46 26.83
N GLN A 81 -10.98 24.23 27.07
CA GLN A 81 -9.74 23.97 27.82
C GLN A 81 -8.48 24.40 27.04
N SER A 82 -8.50 24.26 25.71
CA SER A 82 -7.43 24.75 24.84
C SER A 82 -7.35 26.29 24.77
N ALA A 83 -8.44 26.99 25.11
CA ALA A 83 -8.47 28.46 25.13
C ALA A 83 -7.94 29.08 26.44
N THR A 84 -7.83 28.30 27.52
CA THR A 84 -7.36 28.76 28.84
C THR A 84 -5.92 28.34 29.16
N THR A 85 -5.33 27.47 28.34
CA THR A 85 -3.89 27.25 28.33
C THR A 85 -3.26 28.28 27.39
N THR A 86 -2.53 29.23 27.96
CA THR A 86 -1.63 30.09 27.22
C THR A 86 -0.60 29.22 26.50
N PHE A 87 -0.92 28.80 25.27
CA PHE A 87 0.04 28.24 24.34
C PHE A 87 1.14 29.28 24.16
N HIS A 88 2.31 29.00 24.71
CA HIS A 88 3.51 29.74 24.38
C HIS A 88 3.69 29.67 22.87
N LYS A 89 3.45 30.82 22.23
CA LYS A 89 3.87 31.14 20.88
C LYS A 89 5.38 30.88 20.81
N ASP A 90 5.79 30.10 19.82
CA ASP A 90 7.17 29.83 19.38
C ASP A 90 7.95 28.69 20.07
N SER A 91 7.53 27.45 19.82
CA SER A 91 8.52 26.44 19.39
C SER A 91 8.06 25.86 18.05
N LYS A 92 8.54 26.43 16.94
CA LYS A 92 8.31 25.86 15.62
C LYS A 92 8.96 24.48 15.61
N PHE A 93 8.18 23.41 15.44
CA PHE A 93 8.72 22.07 15.23
C PHE A 93 9.76 22.10 14.09
N PRO A 94 10.76 21.22 14.10
CA PRO A 94 11.63 21.09 12.93
C PRO A 94 10.76 20.80 11.70
N SER A 95 11.13 21.34 10.54
CA SER A 95 10.33 21.18 9.32
C SER A 95 10.28 19.73 8.83
N LYS A 96 11.19 18.88 9.30
CA LYS A 96 11.21 17.44 9.05
C LYS A 96 11.79 16.73 10.26
N PHE A 97 11.30 15.54 10.54
CA PHE A 97 11.80 14.70 11.63
C PHE A 97 11.49 13.24 11.32
N ALA A 98 12.43 12.36 11.63
CA ALA A 98 12.25 10.92 11.55
C ALA A 98 12.83 10.27 12.82
N VAL A 99 12.23 9.16 13.24
CA VAL A 99 12.68 8.39 14.40
C VAL A 99 13.85 7.49 14.01
N ASP A 100 14.75 7.28 14.96
CA ASP A 100 15.84 6.33 14.80
C ASP A 100 15.35 4.89 15.00
N TYR A 101 16.21 3.94 14.62
CA TYR A 101 16.06 2.51 14.93
C TYR A 101 14.83 1.82 14.33
N VAL A 102 14.31 2.32 13.22
CA VAL A 102 13.29 1.61 12.44
C VAL A 102 13.87 0.28 11.94
N THR A 103 13.10 -0.80 12.05
CA THR A 103 13.50 -2.15 11.59
C THR A 103 13.19 -2.37 10.11
N PRO A 104 13.78 -3.38 9.46
CA PRO A 104 13.53 -3.73 8.06
C PRO A 104 12.05 -3.93 7.70
N LEU A 105 11.71 -3.72 6.44
CA LEU A 105 10.43 -4.05 5.83
C LEU A 105 10.10 -5.54 6.00
N LYS A 106 8.82 -5.81 6.27
CA LYS A 106 8.21 -7.14 6.20
C LYS A 106 6.90 -7.03 5.42
N THR A 107 6.42 -8.13 4.84
CA THR A 107 5.26 -8.14 3.95
C THR A 107 4.10 -8.93 4.55
N GLN A 108 2.92 -8.33 4.54
CA GLN A 108 1.66 -8.98 4.92
C GLN A 108 1.07 -9.83 3.77
N ASP A 109 1.53 -9.55 2.55
CA ASP A 109 1.17 -10.22 1.30
C ASP A 109 -0.34 -10.23 1.01
N GLU A 110 -0.98 -11.40 1.05
CA GLU A 110 -2.38 -11.60 0.66
C GLU A 110 -3.37 -11.50 1.83
N ARG A 111 -2.88 -11.24 3.04
CA ARG A 111 -3.68 -11.25 4.27
C ARG A 111 -3.99 -9.86 4.80
N GLY A 112 -5.13 -9.73 5.46
CA GLY A 112 -5.59 -8.52 6.14
C GLY A 112 -4.93 -8.30 7.51
N THR A 113 -3.63 -8.56 7.62
CA THR A 113 -2.85 -8.54 8.87
C THR A 113 -2.17 -7.20 9.15
N CYS A 114 -2.52 -6.14 8.41
CA CYS A 114 -1.92 -4.80 8.52
C CYS A 114 -1.69 -4.31 9.97
N TRP A 115 -2.67 -4.58 10.84
CA TRP A 115 -2.68 -4.19 12.25
C TRP A 115 -1.62 -4.92 13.08
N ASP A 116 -1.32 -6.19 12.81
CA ASP A 116 -0.29 -6.93 13.53
C ASP A 116 1.11 -6.45 13.12
N PHE A 117 1.37 -6.24 11.83
CA PHE A 117 2.62 -5.67 11.32
C PHE A 117 2.88 -4.27 11.90
N ALA A 118 1.86 -3.40 11.92
CA ALA A 118 1.99 -2.06 12.50
C ALA A 118 2.30 -2.12 14.00
N THR A 119 1.63 -3.02 14.73
CA THR A 119 1.86 -3.23 16.17
C THR A 119 3.26 -3.78 16.44
N VAL A 120 3.66 -4.81 15.69
CA VAL A 120 4.96 -5.47 15.84
C VAL A 120 6.09 -4.51 15.49
N ALA A 121 5.97 -3.68 14.46
CA ALA A 121 6.97 -2.68 14.13
C ALA A 121 7.16 -1.63 15.26
N VAL A 122 6.10 -1.24 15.98
CA VAL A 122 6.22 -0.38 17.18
C VAL A 122 6.94 -1.14 18.31
N LEU A 123 6.60 -2.41 18.54
CA LEU A 123 7.27 -3.24 19.54
C LEU A 123 8.77 -3.40 19.22
N GLU A 124 9.13 -3.70 17.97
CA GLU A 124 10.51 -3.83 17.52
C GLU A 124 11.30 -2.54 17.66
N ASN A 125 10.73 -1.39 17.25
CA ASN A 125 11.36 -0.08 17.41
C ASN A 125 11.63 0.22 18.89
N SER A 126 10.64 -0.01 19.76
CA SER A 126 10.80 0.21 21.21
C SER A 126 11.84 -0.74 21.84
N TYR A 127 11.88 -2.01 21.41
CA TYR A 127 12.87 -2.97 21.89
C TYR A 127 14.27 -2.55 21.47
N ARG A 128 14.45 -2.13 20.21
CA ARG A 128 15.75 -1.71 19.68
C ARG A 128 16.24 -0.45 20.39
N GLN A 129 15.38 0.55 20.57
CA GLN A 129 15.70 1.77 21.34
C GLN A 129 16.17 1.44 22.75
N GLN A 130 15.38 0.66 23.50
CA GLN A 130 15.73 0.32 24.88
C GLN A 130 16.95 -0.62 24.94
N GLY A 131 17.05 -1.55 24.00
CA GLY A 131 18.13 -2.53 23.91
C GLY A 131 19.49 -1.87 23.69
N ILE A 132 19.57 -0.89 22.78
CA ILE A 132 20.80 -0.11 22.58
C ILE A 132 21.09 0.74 23.83
N ALA A 133 20.10 1.45 24.36
CA ALA A 133 20.27 2.29 25.55
C ALA A 133 20.73 1.51 26.81
N ARG A 134 20.34 0.22 26.92
CA ARG A 134 20.73 -0.66 28.03
C ARG A 134 21.90 -1.60 27.70
N GLY A 135 22.46 -1.53 26.49
CA GLY A 135 23.58 -2.36 26.04
C GLY A 135 23.24 -3.83 25.80
N TRP A 136 21.98 -4.15 25.50
CA TRP A 136 21.50 -5.48 25.11
C TRP A 136 21.73 -5.78 23.63
N LEU A 137 21.76 -4.74 22.80
CA LEU A 137 21.95 -4.80 21.34
C LEU A 137 23.04 -3.81 20.92
N GLN A 138 23.78 -4.15 19.86
CA GLN A 138 24.60 -3.19 19.12
C GLN A 138 23.73 -2.31 18.20
N GLU A 139 24.30 -1.23 17.65
CA GLU A 139 23.56 -0.31 16.76
C GLU A 139 23.05 -0.98 15.48
N ASP A 140 23.79 -1.98 14.98
CA ASP A 140 23.47 -2.77 13.79
C ASP A 140 22.69 -4.05 14.10
N GLU A 141 22.26 -4.24 15.35
CA GLU A 141 21.43 -5.38 15.76
C GLU A 141 19.99 -4.98 16.00
N PHE A 142 19.08 -5.91 15.72
CA PHE A 142 17.67 -5.79 16.08
C PHE A 142 17.08 -7.17 16.40
N LEU A 143 15.97 -7.16 17.14
CA LEU A 143 15.17 -8.34 17.40
C LEU A 143 13.98 -8.37 16.44
N ALA A 144 13.95 -9.35 15.54
CA ALA A 144 12.76 -9.61 14.73
C ALA A 144 11.72 -10.35 15.57
N LEU A 145 10.52 -9.79 15.67
CA LEU A 145 9.36 -10.37 16.34
C LEU A 145 8.46 -11.09 15.32
N SER A 146 7.65 -12.04 15.77
CA SER A 146 6.76 -12.83 14.91
C SER A 146 5.36 -12.21 14.87
N GLU A 147 4.97 -11.66 13.72
CA GLU A 147 3.59 -11.24 13.42
C GLU A 147 2.62 -12.43 13.52
N GLN A 148 3.02 -13.59 12.98
CA GLN A 148 2.21 -14.81 13.01
C GLN A 148 1.91 -15.29 14.44
N ALA A 149 2.92 -15.27 15.31
CA ALA A 149 2.73 -15.64 16.71
C ALA A 149 1.91 -14.59 17.47
N TYR A 150 2.11 -13.31 17.17
CA TYR A 150 1.35 -12.22 17.77
C TYR A 150 -0.15 -12.33 17.42
N GLY A 151 -0.49 -12.45 16.14
CA GLY A 151 -1.86 -12.64 15.67
C GLY A 151 -2.52 -13.89 16.27
N ALA A 152 -1.80 -15.02 16.31
CA ALA A 152 -2.30 -16.24 16.92
C ALA A 152 -2.56 -16.11 18.45
N GLU A 153 -1.71 -15.38 19.18
CA GLU A 153 -1.92 -15.11 20.61
C GLU A 153 -3.09 -14.15 20.86
N VAL A 154 -3.29 -13.15 20.01
CA VAL A 154 -4.49 -12.29 20.05
C VAL A 154 -5.74 -13.13 19.84
N LEU A 155 -5.79 -13.94 18.77
CA LEU A 155 -6.91 -14.86 18.53
C LEU A 155 -7.15 -15.79 19.72
N ARG A 156 -6.10 -16.33 20.32
CA ARG A 156 -6.21 -17.20 21.52
C ARG A 156 -6.80 -16.46 22.72
N LEU A 157 -6.45 -15.19 22.94
CA LEU A 157 -6.97 -14.37 24.04
C LEU A 157 -8.42 -13.92 23.80
N CYS A 158 -8.80 -13.77 22.54
CA CYS A 158 -10.15 -13.44 22.10
C CYS A 158 -11.05 -14.67 21.90
N ALA A 159 -10.47 -15.87 21.87
CA ALA A 159 -11.21 -17.12 21.78
C ALA A 159 -11.96 -17.42 23.08
N GLY A 160 -13.29 -17.47 23.00
CA GLY A 160 -14.17 -17.81 24.10
C GLY A 160 -15.59 -18.10 23.61
N PRO A 161 -16.48 -18.62 24.47
CA PRO A 161 -17.89 -18.80 24.11
C PRO A 161 -18.52 -17.47 23.66
N PRO A 162 -19.51 -17.51 22.74
CA PRO A 162 -20.28 -16.33 22.36
C PRO A 162 -20.80 -15.55 23.57
N GLY A 163 -20.49 -14.25 23.65
CA GLY A 163 -20.88 -13.36 24.76
C GLY A 163 -20.00 -13.41 26.01
N SER A 164 -18.89 -14.17 26.00
CA SER A 164 -17.92 -14.14 27.10
C SER A 164 -17.22 -12.77 27.22
N PRO A 165 -16.80 -12.33 28.42
CA PRO A 165 -16.07 -11.06 28.57
C PRO A 165 -14.81 -10.96 27.70
N GLN A 166 -14.15 -12.09 27.43
CA GLN A 166 -13.00 -12.20 26.55
C GLN A 166 -13.37 -11.93 25.08
N GLN A 167 -14.47 -12.53 24.61
CA GLN A 167 -14.95 -12.28 23.26
C GLN A 167 -15.45 -10.84 23.12
N VAL A 168 -16.21 -10.32 24.10
CA VAL A 168 -16.74 -8.95 24.08
C VAL A 168 -15.63 -7.89 24.06
N ALA A 169 -14.53 -8.12 24.77
CA ALA A 169 -13.37 -7.22 24.74
C ALA A 169 -12.69 -7.14 23.36
N CYS A 170 -12.89 -8.13 22.49
CA CYS A 170 -12.36 -8.16 21.13
C CYS A 170 -13.42 -7.90 20.05
N LEU A 171 -14.67 -7.59 20.43
CA LEU A 171 -15.73 -7.15 19.51
C LEU A 171 -15.53 -5.67 19.17
N ILE A 172 -14.48 -5.39 18.40
CA ILE A 172 -14.30 -4.09 17.77
C ILE A 172 -15.03 -4.15 16.43
N PRO A 173 -15.94 -3.20 16.12
CA PRO A 173 -16.59 -3.14 14.81
C PRO A 173 -15.57 -3.34 13.69
N GLY A 174 -15.97 -4.26 12.79
CA GLY A 174 -15.26 -4.93 11.71
C GLY A 174 -13.78 -5.21 11.77
N ASN A 175 -13.24 -5.51 12.95
CA ASN A 175 -12.20 -6.53 12.97
C ASN A 175 -12.78 -7.92 12.59
N GLU A 176 -11.91 -8.86 12.22
CA GLU A 176 -12.28 -10.25 11.88
C GLU A 176 -11.91 -11.24 13.00
N ILE A 177 -11.36 -10.73 14.10
CA ILE A 177 -10.89 -11.51 15.25
C ILE A 177 -12.01 -12.31 15.91
N TRP A 178 -13.22 -11.74 15.99
CA TRP A 178 -14.37 -12.46 16.51
C TRP A 178 -14.84 -13.62 15.62
N LYS A 179 -14.41 -13.63 14.33
CA LYS A 179 -14.58 -14.76 13.40
C LYS A 179 -13.38 -15.71 13.42
N ASN A 180 -12.49 -15.58 14.40
CA ASN A 180 -11.26 -16.35 14.53
C ASN A 180 -10.34 -16.20 13.30
N SER A 181 -10.25 -14.99 12.77
CA SER A 181 -9.38 -14.63 11.66
C SER A 181 -8.57 -13.37 12.00
N THR A 182 -7.36 -13.32 11.45
CA THR A 182 -6.45 -12.18 11.53
C THR A 182 -6.61 -11.21 10.37
N ASP A 183 -7.50 -11.49 9.40
CA ASP A 183 -7.82 -10.65 8.24
C ASP A 183 -8.62 -9.38 8.62
N GLY A 184 -8.18 -8.68 9.68
CA GLY A 184 -8.85 -7.52 10.26
C GLY A 184 -8.65 -7.47 11.77
N GLY A 185 -8.12 -6.36 12.27
CA GLY A 185 -7.79 -6.15 13.68
C GLY A 185 -7.43 -4.70 13.95
N ASP A 186 -7.20 -4.38 15.22
CA ASP A 186 -6.86 -3.02 15.64
C ASP A 186 -5.60 -2.98 16.52
N VAL A 187 -4.75 -1.97 16.30
CA VAL A 187 -3.49 -1.83 17.05
C VAL A 187 -3.71 -1.60 18.56
N THR A 188 -4.86 -1.04 18.95
CA THR A 188 -5.23 -0.84 20.37
C THR A 188 -5.45 -2.15 21.12
N GLU A 189 -5.60 -3.28 20.42
CA GLU A 189 -5.69 -4.61 21.04
C GLU A 189 -4.47 -4.94 21.89
N LEU A 190 -3.29 -4.42 21.54
CA LEU A 190 -2.09 -4.53 22.35
C LEU A 190 -2.32 -4.01 23.78
N MET A 191 -3.02 -2.88 23.92
CA MET A 191 -3.34 -2.28 25.22
C MET A 191 -4.45 -3.06 25.94
N TYR A 192 -5.53 -3.40 25.22
CA TYR A 192 -6.68 -4.09 25.81
C TYR A 192 -6.35 -5.51 26.29
N LEU A 193 -5.46 -6.21 25.57
CA LEU A 193 -5.07 -7.58 25.86
C LEU A 193 -3.74 -7.68 26.62
N MET A 194 -3.21 -6.56 27.12
CA MET A 194 -1.88 -6.49 27.72
C MET A 194 -1.67 -7.49 28.87
N ASN A 195 -2.70 -7.77 29.67
CA ASN A 195 -2.63 -8.75 30.75
C ASN A 195 -2.27 -10.17 30.25
N GLY A 196 -2.74 -10.51 29.04
CA GLY A 196 -2.42 -11.76 28.37
C GLY A 196 -1.18 -11.66 27.48
N LEU A 197 -0.95 -10.53 26.81
CA LEU A 197 0.15 -10.38 25.85
C LEU A 197 1.50 -10.08 26.48
N LYS A 198 1.56 -9.57 27.73
CA LYS A 198 2.79 -9.07 28.36
C LYS A 198 3.97 -10.03 28.35
N ASP A 199 3.73 -11.34 28.38
CA ASP A 199 4.74 -12.40 28.39
C ASP A 199 4.63 -13.31 27.14
N ASN A 200 3.81 -12.92 26.16
CA ASN A 200 3.47 -13.70 24.97
C ASN A 200 3.80 -12.95 23.66
N ILE A 201 4.84 -12.11 23.70
CA ILE A 201 5.48 -11.55 22.49
C ILE A 201 6.70 -12.40 22.17
N PHE A 202 6.80 -12.93 20.95
CA PHE A 202 7.81 -13.93 20.60
C PHE A 202 8.70 -13.50 19.43
N PRO A 203 9.95 -13.99 19.38
CA PRO A 203 10.83 -13.76 18.23
C PRO A 203 10.31 -14.48 16.98
N ASP A 204 10.60 -13.93 15.80
CA ASP A 204 10.28 -14.51 14.48
C ASP A 204 10.66 -15.99 14.37
N SER A 205 11.80 -16.38 14.95
CA SER A 205 12.30 -17.76 14.95
C SER A 205 11.34 -18.82 15.52
N ILE A 206 10.36 -18.44 16.35
CA ILE A 206 9.37 -19.39 16.86
C ILE A 206 8.39 -19.82 15.77
N CYS A 207 8.12 -18.91 14.82
CA CYS A 207 7.00 -18.97 13.90
C CYS A 207 7.14 -17.90 12.82
N PRO A 208 7.82 -18.23 11.71
CA PRO A 208 7.89 -17.33 10.57
C PRO A 208 6.50 -17.01 10.03
N TYR A 209 6.35 -15.83 9.44
CA TYR A 209 5.08 -15.42 8.84
C TYR A 209 4.69 -16.33 7.67
N ILE A 210 3.40 -16.70 7.63
CA ILE A 210 2.82 -17.51 6.55
C ILE A 210 1.96 -16.57 5.70
N PRO A 211 2.36 -16.25 4.46
CA PRO A 211 1.68 -15.24 3.65
C PRO A 211 0.33 -15.71 3.11
N ASP A 212 0.12 -17.03 3.02
CA ASP A 212 -1.09 -17.62 2.46
C ASP A 212 -2.32 -17.46 3.39
N PRO A 213 -3.48 -17.02 2.88
CA PRO A 213 -4.71 -16.93 3.64
C PRO A 213 -5.14 -18.25 4.31
N GLY A 214 -5.88 -18.14 5.42
CA GLY A 214 -6.39 -19.30 6.18
C GLY A 214 -5.40 -19.95 7.15
N ASN A 215 -4.22 -19.34 7.33
CA ASN A 215 -3.19 -19.80 8.27
C ASN A 215 -3.19 -18.99 9.58
N ASP A 216 -4.30 -18.35 9.94
CA ASP A 216 -4.43 -17.39 11.06
C ASP A 216 -3.91 -17.89 12.42
N THR A 217 -4.07 -19.19 12.69
CA THR A 217 -3.71 -19.82 13.98
C THR A 217 -2.53 -20.79 13.87
N VAL A 218 -1.96 -20.94 12.68
CA VAL A 218 -0.92 -21.95 12.41
C VAL A 218 0.41 -21.44 12.95
N CYS A 219 0.82 -22.01 14.08
CA CYS A 219 2.08 -21.64 14.71
C CYS A 219 2.65 -22.76 15.60
N PRO A 220 3.30 -23.78 15.02
CA PRO A 220 3.73 -24.98 15.74
C PRO A 220 4.68 -24.71 16.92
N GLY A 221 5.47 -23.62 16.84
CA GLY A 221 6.38 -23.23 17.92
C GLY A 221 5.70 -22.67 19.16
N LEU A 222 4.43 -22.23 19.09
CA LEU A 222 3.66 -21.71 20.21
C LEU A 222 3.15 -22.81 21.16
N THR A 223 4.09 -23.49 21.81
CA THR A 223 3.82 -24.54 22.79
C THR A 223 3.53 -23.98 24.19
N PRO A 224 2.86 -24.73 25.09
CA PRO A 224 2.73 -24.35 26.50
C PRO A 224 4.08 -24.10 27.18
N GLU A 225 5.12 -24.84 26.78
CA GLU A 225 6.49 -24.68 27.25
C GLU A 225 7.06 -23.34 26.80
N ALA A 226 6.92 -22.98 25.52
CA ALA A 226 7.40 -21.71 24.98
C ALA A 226 6.76 -20.51 25.69
N ARG A 227 5.46 -20.55 25.99
CA ARG A 227 4.77 -19.48 26.77
C ARG A 227 5.31 -19.33 28.19
N LYS A 228 5.79 -20.42 28.80
CA LYS A 228 6.39 -20.40 30.15
C LYS A 228 7.83 -19.92 30.14
N THR A 229 8.60 -20.28 29.11
CA THR A 229 10.04 -20.00 29.03
C THR A 229 10.39 -18.76 28.21
N ASN A 230 9.40 -18.06 27.67
CA ASN A 230 9.61 -16.82 26.92
C ASN A 230 10.42 -15.80 27.76
N PRO A 231 11.63 -15.40 27.30
CA PRO A 231 12.44 -14.42 28.01
C PRO A 231 11.92 -12.99 27.81
N LEU A 232 11.12 -12.75 26.77
CA LEU A 232 10.58 -11.43 26.46
C LEU A 232 9.39 -11.13 27.37
N SER A 233 9.38 -9.92 27.92
CA SER A 233 8.30 -9.44 28.76
C SER A 233 8.22 -7.93 28.66
N ILE A 234 7.00 -7.39 28.55
CA ILE A 234 6.74 -5.96 28.40
C ILE A 234 5.82 -5.43 29.49
N THR A 235 5.86 -4.11 29.67
CA THR A 235 4.84 -3.35 30.40
C THR A 235 4.50 -2.10 29.60
N ILE A 236 3.22 -1.90 29.31
CA ILE A 236 2.73 -0.66 28.69
C ILE A 236 2.39 0.29 29.83
N LYS A 237 3.13 1.39 29.92
CA LYS A 237 2.92 2.43 30.94
C LYS A 237 1.74 3.32 30.59
N LYS A 238 1.61 3.66 29.31
CA LYS A 238 0.53 4.46 28.76
C LYS A 238 0.37 4.24 27.25
N MET A 239 -0.82 4.55 26.76
CA MET A 239 -1.13 4.70 25.34
C MET A 239 -1.80 6.06 25.15
N ASP A 240 -1.19 6.93 24.35
CA ASP A 240 -1.81 8.19 23.92
C ASP A 240 -2.35 8.02 22.49
N THR A 241 -3.52 8.59 22.20
CA THR A 241 -4.11 8.56 20.85
C THR A 241 -4.30 9.98 20.32
N TYR A 242 -3.80 10.25 19.11
CA TYR A 242 -3.85 11.56 18.46
C TYR A 242 -4.67 11.52 17.18
N PHE A 243 -5.37 12.61 16.87
CA PHE A 243 -6.33 12.69 15.75
C PHE A 243 -6.03 13.82 14.77
N ASP A 244 -5.01 14.64 15.02
CA ASP A 244 -4.66 15.80 14.23
C ASP A 244 -3.16 15.89 13.98
N GLN A 245 -2.79 16.61 12.92
CA GLN A 245 -1.43 16.72 12.45
C GLN A 245 -0.46 17.31 13.48
N VAL A 246 -0.88 18.34 14.21
CA VAL A 246 -0.01 19.09 15.13
C VAL A 246 0.32 18.24 16.34
N SER A 247 -0.67 17.58 16.93
CA SER A 247 -0.49 16.68 18.07
C SER A 247 0.41 15.49 17.72
N VAL A 248 0.23 14.91 16.53
CA VAL A 248 1.06 13.81 16.03
C VAL A 248 2.52 14.23 15.87
N LYS A 249 2.78 15.39 15.24
CA LYS A 249 4.15 15.93 15.09
C LYS A 249 4.80 16.21 16.43
N HIS A 250 4.06 16.83 17.35
CA HIS A 250 4.55 17.13 18.69
C HIS A 250 4.94 15.84 19.41
N ALA A 251 4.12 14.79 19.34
CA ALA A 251 4.42 13.49 19.93
C ALA A 251 5.66 12.82 19.32
N LEU A 252 5.80 12.82 17.98
CA LEU A 252 6.98 12.29 17.30
C LEU A 252 8.28 12.95 17.80
N VAL A 253 8.30 14.29 17.82
CA VAL A 253 9.51 15.05 18.21
C VAL A 253 9.81 14.90 19.68
N LYS A 254 8.77 14.91 20.53
CA LYS A 254 8.91 14.82 21.98
C LYS A 254 9.37 13.43 22.42
N ASP A 255 8.70 12.39 21.93
CA ASP A 255 8.90 11.03 22.43
C ASP A 255 9.92 10.23 21.61
N LYS A 256 10.24 10.68 20.38
CA LYS A 256 11.25 10.11 19.47
C LYS A 256 11.08 8.60 19.24
N ARG A 257 9.85 8.13 19.13
CA ARG A 257 9.50 6.72 18.93
C ARG A 257 8.52 6.54 17.80
N ALA A 258 8.60 5.40 17.13
CA ALA A 258 7.62 5.02 16.12
C ALA A 258 6.23 4.89 16.77
N MET A 259 5.20 5.29 16.03
CA MET A 259 3.80 5.18 16.45
C MET A 259 3.03 4.36 15.42
N ALA A 260 1.91 3.78 15.82
CA ALA A 260 1.03 3.11 14.87
C ALA A 260 -0.03 4.10 14.37
N ILE A 261 -0.24 4.14 13.06
CA ILE A 261 -1.29 4.94 12.43
C ILE A 261 -2.36 4.00 11.88
N SER A 262 -3.63 4.37 12.09
CA SER A 262 -4.78 3.74 11.45
C SER A 262 -5.49 4.77 10.60
N THR A 263 -5.81 4.39 9.36
CA THR A 263 -6.52 5.26 8.42
C THR A 263 -7.49 4.48 7.54
N ALA A 264 -8.58 5.14 7.11
CA ALA A 264 -9.43 4.60 6.05
C ALA A 264 -8.68 4.60 4.71
N MET A 265 -8.83 3.51 3.96
CA MET A 265 -8.36 3.37 2.59
C MET A 265 -9.57 3.43 1.66
N PRO A 266 -9.57 4.35 0.69
CA PRO A 266 -10.51 4.32 -0.41
C PRO A 266 -9.92 3.69 -1.67
N TYR A 267 -10.79 3.15 -2.52
CA TYR A 267 -10.51 3.13 -3.94
C TYR A 267 -10.74 4.52 -4.53
N ILE A 268 -9.92 4.90 -5.51
CA ILE A 268 -10.08 6.15 -6.25
C ILE A 268 -10.62 5.87 -7.66
N THR A 269 -11.42 6.79 -8.19
CA THR A 269 -11.81 6.77 -9.59
C THR A 269 -10.83 7.62 -10.40
N HIS A 270 -10.24 7.04 -11.43
CA HIS A 270 -9.44 7.78 -12.40
C HIS A 270 -10.31 8.23 -13.58
N TYR A 271 -9.94 9.35 -14.20
CA TYR A 271 -10.70 9.90 -15.31
C TYR A 271 -9.85 9.99 -16.57
N TYR A 272 -10.24 9.22 -17.58
CA TYR A 272 -9.63 9.29 -18.90
C TYR A 272 -10.20 10.50 -19.67
N PRO A 273 -9.40 11.54 -19.97
CA PRO A 273 -9.91 12.69 -20.69
C PRO A 273 -10.22 12.33 -22.15
N CYS A 274 -11.41 12.70 -22.62
CA CYS A 274 -11.77 12.65 -24.03
C CYS A 274 -11.02 13.71 -24.85
N ILE A 275 -9.77 13.41 -25.21
CA ILE A 275 -8.89 14.22 -26.05
C ILE A 275 -8.27 13.37 -27.15
N GLY A 276 -7.77 14.00 -28.21
CA GLY A 276 -7.17 13.31 -29.35
C GLY A 276 -8.17 12.39 -30.07
N GLU A 277 -7.75 11.17 -30.41
CA GLU A 277 -8.58 10.18 -31.11
C GLU A 277 -9.83 9.75 -30.32
N PHE A 278 -9.80 9.87 -28.99
CA PHE A 278 -10.94 9.52 -28.12
C PHE A 278 -12.08 10.54 -28.19
N ALA A 279 -11.81 11.78 -28.62
CA ALA A 279 -12.82 12.84 -28.65
C ALA A 279 -13.99 12.55 -29.62
N GLY A 280 -13.80 11.65 -30.60
CA GLY A 280 -14.83 11.27 -31.57
C GLY A 280 -15.83 10.22 -31.08
N GLN A 281 -15.67 9.66 -29.87
CA GLN A 281 -16.58 8.65 -29.34
C GLN A 281 -17.88 9.28 -28.81
N ASP A 282 -19.02 8.59 -28.90
CA ASP A 282 -20.31 9.13 -28.45
C ASP A 282 -20.32 9.48 -26.95
N ARG A 283 -19.66 8.67 -26.11
CA ARG A 283 -19.43 8.96 -24.68
C ARG A 283 -18.57 10.19 -24.39
N CYS A 284 -17.89 10.70 -25.41
CA CYS A 284 -17.07 11.90 -25.36
C CYS A 284 -17.79 13.14 -25.93
N ASN A 285 -19.01 12.98 -26.43
CA ASN A 285 -19.83 14.08 -26.93
C ASN A 285 -20.60 14.73 -25.76
N PRO A 286 -20.41 16.04 -25.47
CA PRO A 286 -21.14 16.74 -24.41
C PRO A 286 -22.67 16.73 -24.55
N ALA A 287 -23.19 16.49 -25.76
CA ALA A 287 -24.63 16.35 -26.01
C ALA A 287 -25.16 14.92 -25.78
N SER A 288 -24.27 13.94 -25.57
CA SER A 288 -24.64 12.55 -25.30
C SER A 288 -25.02 12.37 -23.83
N THR A 289 -25.99 11.48 -23.58
CA THR A 289 -26.33 11.05 -22.21
C THR A 289 -25.26 10.16 -21.58
N GLU A 290 -24.30 9.68 -22.37
CA GLU A 290 -23.17 8.86 -21.91
C GLU A 290 -21.96 9.72 -21.47
N CYS A 291 -22.00 11.04 -21.66
CA CYS A 291 -20.95 11.93 -21.19
C CYS A 291 -20.95 12.02 -19.67
N THR A 292 -19.83 11.59 -19.06
CA THR A 292 -19.55 11.87 -17.64
C THR A 292 -18.70 13.13 -17.55
N VAL A 293 -19.12 14.11 -16.77
CA VAL A 293 -18.39 15.38 -16.63
C VAL A 293 -17.03 15.14 -15.97
N CYS A 294 -15.96 15.67 -16.55
CA CYS A 294 -14.61 15.58 -15.97
C CYS A 294 -14.54 16.33 -14.63
N PRO A 295 -13.72 15.85 -13.67
CA PRO A 295 -13.37 16.62 -12.48
C PRO A 295 -12.79 18.00 -12.80
N PRO A 296 -12.96 19.00 -11.92
CA PRO A 296 -12.45 20.35 -12.14
C PRO A 296 -10.94 20.44 -12.40
N GLU A 297 -10.17 19.48 -11.86
CA GLU A 297 -8.72 19.41 -12.07
C GLU A 297 -8.33 19.05 -13.52
N LEU A 298 -9.26 18.47 -14.30
CA LEU A 298 -9.06 18.01 -15.67
C LEU A 298 -9.83 18.89 -16.67
N SER A 299 -9.52 20.18 -16.68
CA SER A 299 -10.21 21.18 -17.51
C SER A 299 -9.95 21.09 -19.02
N MET A 300 -9.16 20.10 -19.46
CA MET A 300 -8.78 19.94 -20.87
C MET A 300 -9.94 19.48 -21.77
N THR A 301 -11.01 18.91 -21.19
CA THR A 301 -12.18 18.43 -21.92
C THR A 301 -13.40 18.38 -21.01
N THR A 302 -14.61 18.40 -21.60
CA THR A 302 -15.86 18.40 -20.84
C THR A 302 -16.23 17.01 -20.34
N CYS A 303 -15.99 15.98 -21.17
CA CYS A 303 -16.40 14.60 -20.91
C CYS A 303 -15.17 13.73 -20.63
N CYS A 304 -15.27 12.85 -19.64
CA CYS A 304 -14.25 11.88 -19.27
C CYS A 304 -14.85 10.49 -19.18
N VAL A 305 -14.03 9.46 -19.36
CA VAL A 305 -14.42 8.07 -19.09
C VAL A 305 -13.90 7.68 -17.69
N PRO A 306 -14.77 7.39 -16.72
CA PRO A 306 -14.35 6.99 -15.38
C PRO A 306 -13.81 5.55 -15.39
N ILE A 307 -12.72 5.34 -14.65
CA ILE A 307 -12.12 4.05 -14.35
C ILE A 307 -12.20 3.89 -12.83
N GLU A 308 -13.20 3.14 -12.38
CA GLU A 308 -13.48 2.92 -10.97
C GLU A 308 -12.53 1.87 -10.36
N LEU A 309 -12.47 1.81 -9.03
CA LEU A 309 -11.71 0.81 -8.28
C LEU A 309 -10.19 0.87 -8.51
N GLY A 310 -9.64 2.07 -8.69
CA GLY A 310 -8.21 2.34 -8.75
C GLY A 310 -7.56 2.43 -7.37
N GLU A 311 -6.26 2.14 -7.30
CA GLU A 311 -5.50 2.23 -6.05
C GLU A 311 -5.25 3.68 -5.65
N ASN A 312 -5.32 3.94 -4.35
CA ASN A 312 -5.08 5.25 -3.76
C ASN A 312 -3.60 5.50 -3.42
N TYR A 313 -2.69 4.86 -4.14
CA TYR A 313 -1.25 5.13 -4.11
C TYR A 313 -0.64 4.99 -5.51
N ASN A 314 0.49 5.65 -5.76
CA ASN A 314 1.27 5.46 -6.99
C ASN A 314 2.45 4.49 -6.78
N MET A 315 3.16 4.13 -7.85
CA MET A 315 4.35 3.27 -7.77
C MET A 315 5.56 3.95 -7.11
N ASP A 316 5.51 5.26 -6.91
CA ASP A 316 6.50 6.05 -6.17
C ASP A 316 6.25 6.00 -4.65
N GLY A 317 5.29 5.22 -4.17
CA GLY A 317 4.98 5.10 -2.75
C GLY A 317 4.30 6.32 -2.14
N GLU A 318 3.68 7.19 -2.94
CA GLU A 318 2.85 8.28 -2.46
C GLU A 318 1.38 7.87 -2.38
N PHE A 319 0.74 8.12 -1.24
CA PHE A 319 -0.72 8.07 -1.15
C PHE A 319 -1.34 9.23 -1.92
N ILE A 320 -2.42 8.94 -2.62
CA ILE A 320 -3.07 9.86 -3.54
C ILE A 320 -4.59 9.91 -3.34
N THR A 321 -5.20 11.01 -3.76
CA THR A 321 -6.66 11.23 -3.68
C THR A 321 -7.26 11.50 -5.06
N SER A 322 -8.59 11.41 -5.18
CA SER A 322 -9.37 11.76 -6.37
C SER A 322 -10.67 12.45 -5.97
N HIS A 323 -11.33 13.09 -6.93
CA HIS A 323 -12.65 13.72 -6.75
C HIS A 323 -13.72 12.70 -6.33
N VAL A 324 -13.64 11.48 -6.85
CA VAL A 324 -14.51 10.37 -6.46
C VAL A 324 -13.67 9.29 -5.80
N MET A 325 -14.09 8.95 -4.59
CA MET A 325 -13.49 7.92 -3.76
C MET A 325 -14.59 7.03 -3.20
N THR A 326 -14.37 5.72 -3.21
CA THR A 326 -15.28 4.73 -2.63
C THR A 326 -14.56 3.98 -1.50
N PRO A 327 -15.25 3.65 -0.39
CA PRO A 327 -14.60 3.01 0.73
C PRO A 327 -14.11 1.61 0.35
N GLU A 328 -12.84 1.31 0.63
CA GLU A 328 -12.25 -0.03 0.48
C GLU A 328 -12.16 -0.74 1.83
N GLY A 329 -11.69 -0.05 2.87
CA GLY A 329 -11.51 -0.62 4.21
C GLY A 329 -10.64 0.25 5.11
N GLY A 330 -10.10 -0.34 6.18
CA GLY A 330 -9.08 0.28 7.03
C GLY A 330 -7.68 -0.21 6.65
N HIS A 331 -6.66 0.56 7.02
CA HIS A 331 -5.27 0.12 6.96
C HIS A 331 -4.47 0.66 8.14
N ALA A 332 -3.56 -0.16 8.65
CA ALA A 332 -2.67 0.18 9.74
C ALA A 332 -1.21 0.14 9.24
N MET A 333 -0.45 1.16 9.61
CA MET A 333 0.96 1.31 9.23
C MET A 333 1.75 1.85 10.43
N THR A 334 3.06 1.94 10.28
CA THR A 334 3.92 2.54 11.30
C THR A 334 4.33 3.95 10.89
N LEU A 335 3.92 4.95 11.66
CA LEU A 335 4.37 6.32 11.53
C LEU A 335 5.80 6.45 12.09
N VAL A 336 6.73 6.83 11.21
CA VAL A 336 8.15 6.94 11.55
C VAL A 336 8.70 8.36 11.41
N GLY A 337 7.96 9.27 10.78
CA GLY A 337 8.44 10.62 10.58
C GLY A 337 7.46 11.53 9.84
N TYR A 338 7.94 12.71 9.50
CA TYR A 338 7.27 13.67 8.65
C TYR A 338 8.28 14.58 7.94
N ASN A 339 7.86 15.14 6.81
CA ASN A 339 8.59 16.19 6.12
C ASN A 339 7.60 17.22 5.57
N ASP A 340 7.73 18.48 5.99
CA ASP A 340 6.88 19.62 5.59
C ASP A 340 7.33 20.28 4.28
N LEU A 341 8.44 19.82 3.71
CA LEU A 341 9.08 20.41 2.53
C LEU A 341 9.00 19.49 1.30
N PHE A 342 8.67 18.21 1.49
CA PHE A 342 8.52 17.28 0.39
C PHE A 342 7.27 17.63 -0.42
N ARG A 343 7.40 17.64 -1.75
CA ARG A 343 6.31 17.94 -2.67
C ARG A 343 5.99 16.72 -3.51
N THR A 344 4.75 16.25 -3.45
CA THR A 344 4.32 15.04 -4.16
C THR A 344 4.06 15.26 -5.64
N LYS A 345 3.88 14.17 -6.41
CA LYS A 345 3.49 14.24 -7.83
C LYS A 345 2.12 14.92 -8.03
N GLN A 346 1.20 14.83 -7.05
CA GLN A 346 -0.07 15.57 -7.06
C GLN A 346 0.08 17.07 -6.72
N GLY A 347 1.29 17.52 -6.36
CA GLY A 347 1.59 18.90 -6.03
C GLY A 347 1.32 19.30 -4.57
N TYR A 348 0.91 18.36 -3.72
CA TYR A 348 0.77 18.59 -2.27
C TYR A 348 2.13 18.75 -1.60
N THR A 349 2.19 19.58 -0.55
CA THR A 349 3.44 19.85 0.15
C THR A 349 3.30 19.50 1.62
N GLY A 350 4.15 18.60 2.08
CA GLY A 350 4.15 18.14 3.45
C GLY A 350 3.35 16.85 3.66
N GLY A 351 3.85 16.00 4.53
CA GLY A 351 3.19 14.72 4.83
C GLY A 351 3.87 13.93 5.92
N PHE A 352 3.23 12.83 6.29
CA PHE A 352 3.78 11.81 7.16
C PHE A 352 4.59 10.79 6.36
N ILE A 353 5.61 10.23 7.00
CA ILE A 353 6.41 9.13 6.45
C ILE A 353 5.99 7.86 7.18
N LEU A 354 5.51 6.88 6.43
CA LEU A 354 4.91 5.66 6.94
C LEU A 354 5.74 4.46 6.50
N LYS A 355 6.17 3.60 7.43
CA LYS A 355 6.63 2.25 7.09
C LYS A 355 5.40 1.39 6.86
N ASN A 356 5.30 0.82 5.66
CA ASN A 356 4.19 -0.03 5.25
C ASN A 356 4.61 -1.51 5.33
N SER A 357 3.66 -2.42 5.12
CA SER A 357 3.84 -3.87 5.15
C SER A 357 3.52 -4.52 3.80
N TRP A 358 3.79 -3.81 2.71
CA TRP A 358 3.49 -4.27 1.35
C TRP A 358 4.75 -4.70 0.60
N PHE A 359 4.58 -5.67 -0.29
CA PHE A 359 5.61 -6.08 -1.25
C PHE A 359 5.83 -4.98 -2.30
N ASP A 360 7.10 -4.71 -2.62
CA ASP A 360 7.51 -3.82 -3.71
C ASP A 360 7.70 -4.58 -5.02
N GLY A 361 7.17 -4.03 -6.10
CA GLY A 361 7.21 -4.60 -7.45
C GLY A 361 5.84 -5.09 -7.92
N ILE A 362 5.85 -6.11 -8.78
CA ILE A 362 4.65 -6.76 -9.30
C ILE A 362 4.49 -8.13 -8.65
N HIS A 363 3.34 -8.40 -8.04
CA HIS A 363 3.04 -9.70 -7.46
C HIS A 363 1.99 -10.41 -8.32
N PRO A 364 2.30 -11.55 -8.96
CA PRO A 364 1.40 -12.22 -9.90
C PRO A 364 0.02 -12.53 -9.31
N ALA A 365 -0.04 -12.95 -8.04
CA ALA A 365 -1.28 -13.28 -7.37
C ALA A 365 -2.08 -12.06 -6.86
N LEU A 366 -1.44 -10.88 -6.78
CA LEU A 366 -2.16 -9.64 -6.45
C LEU A 366 -2.76 -8.99 -7.71
N GLY A 367 -2.28 -9.35 -8.90
CA GLY A 367 -2.79 -8.81 -10.15
C GLY A 367 -2.41 -7.34 -10.39
N PRO A 368 -2.80 -6.77 -11.55
CA PRO A 368 -2.18 -5.58 -12.13
C PRO A 368 -2.34 -4.28 -11.35
N ARG A 369 -3.32 -4.22 -10.45
CA ARG A 369 -3.62 -2.99 -9.70
C ARG A 369 -2.61 -2.75 -8.59
N HIS A 370 -2.04 -3.81 -8.02
CA HIS A 370 -1.19 -3.71 -6.84
C HIS A 370 0.30 -3.72 -7.17
N ALA A 371 0.68 -3.17 -8.33
CA ALA A 371 2.06 -2.79 -8.59
C ALA A 371 2.45 -1.67 -7.62
N ARG A 372 3.53 -1.87 -6.89
CA ARG A 372 3.94 -1.01 -5.78
C ARG A 372 5.41 -0.68 -5.89
N GLY A 373 5.79 0.47 -5.36
CA GLY A 373 7.17 0.78 -5.04
C GLY A 373 7.19 1.55 -3.73
N SER A 374 8.37 1.59 -3.15
CA SER A 374 8.61 2.29 -1.90
C SER A 374 10.00 2.91 -1.93
N HIS A 375 10.26 3.77 -0.96
CA HIS A 375 11.53 4.47 -0.85
C HIS A 375 12.17 4.28 0.51
N SER A 376 13.41 4.73 0.62
CA SER A 376 14.07 4.84 1.90
C SER A 376 13.53 6.01 2.73
N LEU A 377 13.65 5.90 4.05
CA LEU A 377 13.33 7.00 4.96
C LEU A 377 14.14 8.27 4.63
N LYS A 378 15.38 8.11 4.17
CA LYS A 378 16.27 9.22 3.79
C LYS A 378 15.82 9.95 2.52
N TYR A 379 15.23 9.23 1.56
CA TYR A 379 14.64 9.84 0.37
C TYR A 379 13.50 10.79 0.75
N TRP A 380 12.54 10.32 1.56
CA TRP A 380 11.44 11.16 2.03
C TRP A 380 11.90 12.33 2.91
N MET A 381 13.02 12.16 3.61
CA MET A 381 13.67 13.22 4.37
C MET A 381 14.50 14.17 3.48
N GLN A 382 14.64 13.92 2.18
CA GLN A 382 15.46 14.70 1.25
C GLN A 382 16.92 14.81 1.73
N GLU A 383 17.50 13.68 2.15
CA GLU A 383 18.86 13.59 2.69
C GLU A 383 19.86 12.89 1.76
N ILE A 384 19.36 12.28 0.69
CA ILE A 384 20.12 11.56 -0.32
C ILE A 384 19.69 11.99 -1.72
N THR A 385 20.54 11.73 -2.69
CA THR A 385 20.26 11.95 -4.11
C THR A 385 19.44 10.81 -4.70
N ASP A 386 18.78 11.07 -5.84
CA ASP A 386 18.03 10.05 -6.58
C ASP A 386 18.91 8.85 -6.98
N TRP A 387 20.19 9.09 -7.26
CA TRP A 387 21.14 8.02 -7.59
C TRP A 387 21.47 7.14 -6.37
N GLU A 388 21.68 7.75 -5.21
CA GLU A 388 21.89 7.01 -3.95
C GLU A 388 20.63 6.22 -3.59
N GLU A 389 19.45 6.80 -3.77
CA GLU A 389 18.18 6.11 -3.57
C GLU A 389 18.03 4.92 -4.53
N ALA A 390 18.27 5.09 -5.83
CA ALA A 390 18.20 4.01 -6.80
C ALA A 390 19.21 2.87 -6.54
N SER A 391 20.26 3.12 -5.74
CA SER A 391 21.19 2.08 -5.32
C SER A 391 20.65 1.18 -4.21
N MET A 392 19.63 1.63 -3.49
CA MET A 392 19.00 0.95 -2.36
C MET A 392 17.58 0.50 -2.68
N CYS A 393 16.76 1.41 -3.22
CA CYS A 393 15.36 1.22 -3.61
C CYS A 393 15.19 1.55 -5.12
N PRO A 394 15.76 0.72 -6.02
CA PRO A 394 15.73 0.95 -7.46
C PRO A 394 14.32 0.97 -8.08
N ASN A 395 13.32 0.36 -7.45
CA ASN A 395 11.96 0.25 -7.98
C ASN A 395 11.94 -0.16 -9.46
N SER A 396 12.67 -1.22 -9.83
CA SER A 396 12.93 -1.58 -11.24
C SER A 396 11.67 -1.84 -12.08
N TYR A 397 10.57 -2.24 -11.45
CA TYR A 397 9.29 -2.46 -12.13
C TYR A 397 8.50 -1.18 -12.39
N ASP A 398 8.88 -0.03 -11.81
CA ASP A 398 8.22 1.24 -12.07
C ASP A 398 8.59 1.75 -13.47
N PRO A 399 7.62 1.92 -14.38
CA PRO A 399 7.84 2.43 -15.72
C PRO A 399 8.47 3.82 -15.79
N GLU A 400 8.32 4.63 -14.74
CA GLU A 400 8.94 5.95 -14.65
C GLU A 400 10.46 5.85 -14.39
N ASN A 401 10.96 4.70 -13.91
CA ASN A 401 12.37 4.45 -13.63
C ASN A 401 13.10 3.75 -14.79
N TRP A 402 12.43 3.46 -15.91
CA TRP A 402 13.06 2.84 -17.08
C TRP A 402 13.86 3.86 -17.90
N TYR A 403 14.99 3.42 -18.43
CA TYR A 403 15.89 4.27 -19.22
C TYR A 403 15.25 4.61 -20.56
N GLN A 404 15.20 5.91 -20.88
CA GLN A 404 14.66 6.40 -22.16
C GLN A 404 15.79 6.65 -23.16
N CYS A 405 15.64 6.15 -24.38
CA CYS A 405 16.65 6.24 -25.44
C CYS A 405 16.04 6.60 -26.79
N GLY A 406 16.89 6.94 -27.77
CA GLY A 406 16.45 7.27 -29.14
C GLY A 406 16.00 8.73 -29.36
N ASN A 407 15.89 9.55 -28.32
CA ASN A 407 15.65 10.99 -28.43
C ASN A 407 16.97 11.78 -28.50
N THR A 408 17.69 11.73 -29.62
CA THR A 408 18.87 12.60 -29.85
C THR A 408 18.50 14.03 -30.28
N ALA A 409 17.22 14.40 -30.33
CA ALA A 409 16.81 15.78 -30.60
C ALA A 409 17.04 16.72 -29.40
N GLU A 410 17.20 16.18 -28.19
CA GLU A 410 17.63 16.92 -27.00
C GLU A 410 18.92 16.30 -26.47
N VAL A 411 19.97 16.36 -27.29
CA VAL A 411 21.32 16.34 -26.71
C VAL A 411 21.35 17.49 -25.72
N ILE A 412 21.53 17.13 -24.46
CA ILE A 412 21.85 17.96 -23.32
C ILE A 412 22.89 19.01 -23.78
N ASN A 413 22.43 20.19 -24.19
CA ASN A 413 23.25 21.38 -24.13
C ASN A 413 23.33 21.74 -22.63
N ALA A 414 24.15 20.99 -21.89
CA ALA A 414 24.66 21.41 -20.59
C ALA A 414 25.64 22.57 -20.79
N ARG A 415 25.20 23.64 -21.45
CA ARG A 415 25.64 24.98 -21.14
C ARG A 415 24.54 25.60 -20.29
N ARG A 416 24.50 25.23 -19.01
CA ARG A 416 24.06 26.23 -18.03
C ARG A 416 24.98 27.43 -18.23
N HIS A 417 24.40 28.59 -18.46
CA HIS A 417 25.13 29.85 -18.39
C HIS A 417 25.88 29.90 -17.04
N GLY A 418 27.20 29.74 -17.05
CA GLY A 418 28.07 30.21 -15.97
C GLY A 418 28.86 29.22 -15.11
N ASP A 419 28.95 27.91 -15.39
CA ASP A 419 29.80 27.01 -14.59
C ASP A 419 31.03 26.47 -15.35
N PRO A 420 32.26 26.61 -14.84
CA PRO A 420 33.47 26.04 -15.43
C PRO A 420 33.62 24.56 -15.01
N GLY A 421 32.84 23.67 -15.63
CA GLY A 421 32.92 22.22 -15.39
C GLY A 421 34.16 21.59 -16.02
N MET A 422 34.90 20.80 -15.25
CA MET A 422 36.05 20.00 -15.69
C MET A 422 35.64 18.97 -16.77
N ASN A 423 36.34 18.99 -17.90
CA ASN A 423 36.28 17.92 -18.91
C ASN A 423 37.04 16.70 -18.38
N ILE A 424 36.33 15.66 -17.95
CA ILE A 424 36.90 14.32 -17.80
C ILE A 424 36.72 13.61 -19.15
N PRO A 425 37.77 13.41 -19.97
CA PRO A 425 37.64 12.70 -21.23
C PRO A 425 37.57 11.20 -20.90
N LEU A 426 36.36 10.64 -20.88
CA LEU A 426 36.20 9.20 -21.03
C LEU A 426 36.50 8.85 -22.49
N PRO A 427 37.34 7.84 -22.78
CA PRO A 427 37.67 7.45 -24.15
C PRO A 427 36.54 6.59 -24.73
N ILE A 428 35.33 7.14 -24.83
CA ILE A 428 34.20 6.50 -25.49
C ILE A 428 34.15 7.05 -26.91
N LYS A 429 34.20 6.18 -27.92
CA LYS A 429 33.96 6.57 -29.31
C LYS A 429 32.49 6.98 -29.40
N HIS A 430 32.22 8.28 -29.33
CA HIS A 430 30.87 8.81 -29.56
C HIS A 430 30.33 8.31 -30.89
N SER A 431 29.12 7.75 -30.87
CA SER A 431 28.46 7.34 -32.10
C SER A 431 28.24 8.55 -33.00
N THR A 432 28.66 8.46 -34.26
CA THR A 432 28.42 9.48 -35.28
C THR A 432 27.00 9.42 -35.86
N THR A 433 26.16 8.50 -35.38
CA THR A 433 24.76 8.39 -35.83
C THR A 433 23.89 9.44 -35.14
N ILE A 434 23.81 10.62 -35.77
CA ILE A 434 22.78 11.64 -35.54
C ILE A 434 21.45 11.16 -36.14
N SER A 435 21.07 9.91 -35.90
CA SER A 435 19.79 9.36 -36.33
C SER A 435 19.06 8.93 -35.09
N GLY A 436 18.15 9.78 -34.60
CA GLY A 436 17.18 9.37 -33.60
C GLY A 436 16.48 8.10 -34.10
N GLY A 437 16.41 7.08 -33.24
CA GLY A 437 15.96 5.74 -33.59
C GLY A 437 16.54 4.69 -32.65
N VAL A 438 16.16 3.42 -32.88
CA VAL A 438 16.52 2.28 -32.03
C VAL A 438 18.04 2.08 -31.88
N GLU A 439 18.84 2.48 -32.88
CA GLU A 439 20.31 2.34 -32.85
C GLU A 439 20.96 3.06 -31.66
N SER A 440 20.35 4.15 -31.18
CA SER A 440 20.79 4.80 -29.94
C SER A 440 20.63 3.85 -28.75
N CYS A 441 19.48 3.17 -28.65
CA CYS A 441 19.20 2.20 -27.59
C CYS A 441 20.11 0.97 -27.65
N LEU A 442 20.56 0.58 -28.84
CA LEU A 442 21.44 -0.56 -29.07
C LEU A 442 22.93 -0.24 -28.85
N SER A 443 23.27 1.03 -28.59
CA SER A 443 24.66 1.45 -28.43
C SER A 443 25.25 1.02 -27.09
N GLU A 444 26.53 0.63 -27.10
CA GLU A 444 27.30 0.29 -25.88
C GLU A 444 27.34 1.48 -24.90
N GLU A 445 27.34 2.71 -25.43
CA GLU A 445 27.30 3.94 -24.64
C GLU A 445 25.97 4.04 -23.85
N THR A 446 24.82 3.81 -24.49
CA THR A 446 23.51 3.81 -23.82
C THR A 446 23.39 2.68 -22.81
N GLU A 447 23.88 1.48 -23.13
CA GLU A 447 23.89 0.36 -22.17
C GLU A 447 24.72 0.71 -20.92
N LEU A 448 25.88 1.34 -21.10
CA LEU A 448 26.71 1.78 -19.99
C LEU A 448 26.02 2.88 -19.15
N TYR A 449 25.39 3.87 -19.78
CA TYR A 449 24.66 4.92 -19.07
C TYR A 449 23.48 4.35 -18.29
N ALA A 450 22.65 3.50 -18.89
CA ALA A 450 21.53 2.87 -18.19
C ALA A 450 22.01 2.07 -16.96
N ARG A 451 23.10 1.30 -17.13
CA ARG A 451 23.71 0.52 -16.04
C ARG A 451 24.23 1.40 -14.90
N VAL A 452 24.90 2.51 -15.22
CA VAL A 452 25.45 3.46 -14.23
C VAL A 452 24.35 4.28 -13.56
N SER A 453 23.29 4.63 -14.30
CA SER A 453 22.09 5.30 -13.77
C SER A 453 21.17 4.34 -12.99
N LEU A 454 21.49 3.03 -12.98
CA LEU A 454 20.74 2.00 -12.26
C LEU A 454 19.31 1.80 -12.80
N GLN A 455 19.09 2.11 -14.08
CA GLN A 455 17.78 2.05 -14.73
C GLN A 455 17.72 0.86 -15.70
N PRO A 456 16.62 0.09 -15.74
CA PRO A 456 16.42 -0.93 -16.76
C PRO A 456 16.30 -0.32 -18.16
N LEU A 457 16.99 -0.92 -19.13
CA LEU A 457 16.99 -0.52 -20.54
C LEU A 457 16.17 -1.49 -21.40
N HIS A 458 16.31 -2.80 -21.13
CA HIS A 458 15.72 -3.85 -21.95
C HIS A 458 14.43 -4.36 -21.30
N LEU A 459 13.32 -4.26 -22.03
CA LEU A 459 12.01 -4.69 -21.58
C LEU A 459 11.48 -5.86 -22.42
N ARG A 460 10.60 -6.66 -21.82
CA ARG A 460 9.87 -7.76 -22.44
C ARG A 460 8.37 -7.55 -22.27
N CYS A 461 7.62 -7.94 -23.30
CA CYS A 461 6.18 -7.93 -23.25
C CYS A 461 5.66 -9.10 -22.40
N THR A 462 4.72 -8.81 -21.50
CA THR A 462 4.03 -9.80 -20.67
C THR A 462 2.54 -9.93 -21.00
N ASP A 463 1.97 -8.96 -21.74
CA ASP A 463 0.55 -8.93 -22.11
C ASP A 463 0.35 -8.91 -23.64
N PRO A 464 -0.11 -10.02 -24.26
CA PRO A 464 -0.25 -10.14 -25.71
C PRO A 464 -1.33 -9.23 -26.31
N ASN A 465 -2.16 -8.58 -25.49
CA ASN A 465 -3.16 -7.62 -25.97
C ASN A 465 -2.54 -6.28 -26.37
N PHE A 466 -1.33 -5.99 -25.91
CA PHE A 466 -0.66 -4.70 -26.14
C PHE A 466 0.61 -4.81 -26.98
N CYS A 467 1.30 -5.95 -26.91
CA CYS A 467 2.59 -6.15 -27.57
C CYS A 467 2.84 -7.63 -27.89
N VAL A 468 3.91 -7.94 -28.63
CA VAL A 468 4.28 -9.30 -28.99
C VAL A 468 5.02 -9.99 -27.85
N VAL A 469 4.41 -11.02 -27.27
CA VAL A 469 5.05 -11.87 -26.24
C VAL A 469 5.94 -12.92 -26.92
N SER A 470 7.23 -12.64 -27.04
CA SER A 470 8.24 -13.54 -27.58
C SER A 470 9.65 -13.18 -27.10
N ASP A 471 10.51 -14.20 -26.94
CA ASP A 471 11.93 -14.03 -26.61
C ASP A 471 12.73 -13.38 -27.75
N ASP A 472 12.18 -13.33 -28.96
CA ASP A 472 12.80 -12.68 -30.11
C ASP A 472 12.63 -11.15 -30.09
N PHE A 473 11.73 -10.61 -29.25
CA PHE A 473 11.39 -9.19 -29.22
C PHE A 473 11.86 -8.50 -27.94
N THR A 474 12.61 -7.42 -28.10
CA THR A 474 13.04 -6.55 -27.01
C THR A 474 12.44 -5.17 -27.19
N TYR A 475 11.93 -4.60 -26.09
CA TYR A 475 11.30 -3.29 -26.09
C TYR A 475 12.21 -2.28 -25.40
N PHE A 476 12.29 -1.07 -25.96
CA PHE A 476 13.04 0.05 -25.41
C PHE A 476 12.13 1.25 -25.25
N VAL A 477 12.19 1.95 -24.12
CA VAL A 477 11.38 3.16 -23.92
C VAL A 477 11.95 4.29 -24.78
N ARG A 478 11.11 4.83 -25.67
CA ARG A 478 11.46 5.99 -26.48
C ARG A 478 11.15 7.28 -25.73
N ASN A 479 9.93 7.41 -25.25
CA ASN A 479 9.49 8.54 -24.43
C ASN A 479 8.24 8.17 -23.64
N SER A 480 8.03 8.91 -22.55
CA SER A 480 6.80 8.88 -21.77
C SER A 480 6.22 10.29 -21.69
N THR A 481 4.91 10.42 -21.91
CA THR A 481 4.20 11.70 -21.78
C THR A 481 3.02 11.54 -20.83
N GLN A 482 2.87 12.48 -19.90
CA GLN A 482 1.70 12.52 -19.03
C GLN A 482 0.43 12.81 -19.83
N TRP A 483 -0.67 12.15 -19.45
CA TRP A 483 -1.95 12.21 -20.15
C TRP A 483 -3.12 12.30 -19.16
N GLY A 484 -3.57 13.51 -18.86
CA GLY A 484 -4.72 13.71 -17.98
C GLY A 484 -4.48 13.24 -16.55
N ASP A 485 -5.37 12.41 -16.03
CA ASP A 485 -5.40 11.96 -14.63
C ASP A 485 -4.31 10.92 -14.31
N ARG A 486 -3.05 11.37 -14.34
CA ARG A 486 -1.85 10.60 -13.96
C ARG A 486 -1.56 9.39 -14.85
N MET A 487 -2.24 9.30 -16.00
CA MET A 487 -1.93 8.27 -16.98
C MET A 487 -0.69 8.64 -17.77
N LEU A 488 0.02 7.63 -18.24
CA LEU A 488 1.20 7.77 -19.07
C LEU A 488 0.89 7.21 -20.45
N ARG A 489 1.20 7.98 -21.49
CA ARG A 489 1.33 7.48 -22.84
C ARG A 489 2.80 7.18 -23.09
N MET A 490 3.14 5.89 -23.11
CA MET A 490 4.51 5.41 -23.31
C MET A 490 4.66 4.89 -24.74
N CYS A 491 5.64 5.44 -25.47
CA CYS A 491 6.03 4.93 -26.77
C CYS A 491 7.37 4.20 -26.68
N LEU A 492 7.48 3.12 -27.42
CA LEU A 492 8.55 2.15 -27.38
C LEU A 492 9.07 1.86 -28.78
N PHE A 493 10.34 1.50 -28.86
CA PHE A 493 10.87 0.74 -29.98
C PHE A 493 10.61 -0.74 -29.71
N GLU A 494 9.90 -1.39 -30.61
CA GLU A 494 9.76 -2.85 -30.66
C GLU A 494 10.87 -3.38 -31.59
N TYR A 495 11.86 -4.06 -31.03
CA TYR A 495 13.03 -4.53 -31.75
C TYR A 495 13.03 -6.06 -31.85
N ASN A 496 13.01 -6.58 -33.07
CA ASN A 496 13.11 -8.00 -33.34
C ASN A 496 14.60 -8.40 -33.45
N THR A 497 15.10 -9.07 -32.43
CA THR A 497 16.51 -9.49 -32.32
C THR A 497 16.92 -10.52 -33.37
N ALA A 498 15.99 -11.31 -33.89
CA ALA A 498 16.26 -12.34 -34.91
C ALA A 498 16.44 -11.75 -36.32
N THR A 499 15.68 -10.71 -36.65
CA THR A 499 15.68 -10.05 -37.97
C THR A 499 16.40 -8.71 -37.99
N GLN A 500 16.75 -8.17 -36.81
CA GLN A 500 17.33 -6.84 -36.62
C GLN A 500 16.43 -5.71 -37.12
N ASN A 501 15.12 -5.94 -37.22
CA ASN A 501 14.15 -4.92 -37.60
C ASN A 501 13.56 -4.26 -36.35
N SER A 502 13.24 -2.96 -36.47
CA SER A 502 12.52 -2.22 -35.44
C SER A 502 11.27 -1.54 -35.97
N THR A 503 10.23 -1.56 -35.15
CA THR A 503 8.97 -0.83 -35.31
C THR A 503 8.76 0.09 -34.10
N GLU A 504 7.87 1.08 -34.23
CA GLU A 504 7.44 1.91 -33.11
C GLU A 504 6.05 1.47 -32.63
N LEU A 505 5.90 1.35 -31.32
CA LEU A 505 4.65 1.01 -30.64
C LEU A 505 4.36 2.09 -29.60
N CYS A 506 3.15 2.65 -29.60
CA CYS A 506 2.71 3.50 -28.49
C CYS A 506 1.56 2.81 -27.76
N LEU A 507 1.73 2.59 -26.46
CA LEU A 507 0.65 2.12 -25.61
C LEU A 507 -0.46 3.18 -25.56
N PRO A 508 -1.73 2.76 -25.41
CA PRO A 508 -2.77 3.72 -25.05
C PRO A 508 -2.42 4.36 -23.70
N PRO A 509 -2.91 5.57 -23.41
CA PRO A 509 -2.70 6.19 -22.11
C PRO A 509 -3.29 5.31 -21.00
N ILE A 510 -2.44 4.86 -20.09
CA ILE A 510 -2.80 3.97 -18.98
C ILE A 510 -1.95 4.30 -17.76
N LEU A 511 -2.35 3.83 -16.58
CA LEU A 511 -1.61 4.06 -15.34
C LEU A 511 -0.27 3.30 -15.34
N ALA A 512 0.74 3.85 -14.64
CA ALA A 512 2.05 3.22 -14.49
C ALA A 512 1.95 1.77 -13.97
N GLN A 513 1.05 1.52 -13.00
CA GLN A 513 0.80 0.18 -12.47
C GLN A 513 0.40 -0.82 -13.56
N LYS A 514 -0.47 -0.41 -14.50
CA LYS A 514 -0.87 -1.28 -15.62
C LYS A 514 0.28 -1.46 -16.62
N ILE A 515 1.07 -0.42 -16.88
CA ILE A 515 2.26 -0.53 -17.75
C ILE A 515 3.24 -1.56 -17.19
N ALA A 516 3.48 -1.55 -15.87
CA ALA A 516 4.35 -2.52 -15.18
C ALA A 516 3.90 -3.98 -15.32
N TYR A 517 2.64 -4.22 -15.69
CA TYR A 517 2.08 -5.55 -16.00
C TYR A 517 2.02 -5.87 -17.49
N VAL A 518 2.11 -4.86 -18.36
CA VAL A 518 2.17 -5.02 -19.81
C VAL A 518 3.61 -5.27 -20.27
N LEU A 519 4.56 -4.59 -19.63
CA LEU A 519 6.00 -4.68 -19.89
C LEU A 519 6.74 -4.92 -18.60
N SER A 520 7.79 -5.73 -18.66
CA SER A 520 8.65 -6.04 -17.54
C SER A 520 10.12 -5.95 -17.94
N PRO A 521 11.01 -5.43 -17.09
CA PRO A 521 12.45 -5.51 -17.34
C PRO A 521 12.92 -6.95 -17.54
N VAL A 522 13.97 -7.13 -18.33
CA VAL A 522 14.67 -8.42 -18.38
C VAL A 522 15.23 -8.76 -16.99
N ALA A 523 15.22 -10.05 -16.63
CA ALA A 523 15.58 -10.51 -15.29
C ALA A 523 16.98 -10.04 -14.82
N ASP A 524 17.94 -9.92 -15.75
CA ASP A 524 19.32 -9.49 -15.44
C ASP A 524 19.42 -8.00 -15.09
N GLU A 525 18.42 -7.19 -15.42
CA GLU A 525 18.35 -5.76 -15.10
C GLU A 525 17.42 -5.44 -13.93
N VAL A 526 16.66 -6.43 -13.46
CA VAL A 526 15.83 -6.28 -12.25
C VAL A 526 16.73 -6.21 -11.03
N ARG A 527 16.58 -5.14 -10.26
CA ARG A 527 17.23 -4.98 -8.96
C ARG A 527 16.15 -4.91 -7.90
N GLU A 528 16.30 -5.72 -6.87
CA GLU A 528 15.38 -5.73 -5.75
C GLU A 528 15.63 -4.54 -4.82
N ASN A 529 14.56 -3.97 -4.28
CA ASN A 529 14.65 -3.04 -3.17
C ASN A 529 15.27 -3.73 -1.95
N ASP A 530 16.19 -3.05 -1.27
CA ASP A 530 16.79 -3.53 -0.04
C ASP A 530 15.77 -3.40 1.11
N PRO A 531 15.22 -4.51 1.64
CA PRO A 531 14.21 -4.46 2.68
C PRO A 531 14.72 -3.83 3.98
N ASP A 532 16.04 -3.74 4.19
CA ASP A 532 16.59 -3.15 5.42
C ASP A 532 16.48 -1.61 5.43
N VAL A 533 16.29 -0.97 4.27
CA VAL A 533 16.22 0.50 4.14
C VAL A 533 15.00 1.00 3.38
N CYS A 534 14.36 0.18 2.55
CA CYS A 534 13.14 0.51 1.81
C CYS A 534 11.88 0.17 2.62
N GLY A 535 10.69 0.34 2.02
CA GLY A 535 9.40 0.05 2.63
C GLY A 535 8.66 1.28 3.18
N PHE A 536 9.13 2.49 2.87
CA PHE A 536 8.53 3.73 3.34
C PHE A 536 7.70 4.40 2.25
N TYR A 537 6.53 4.89 2.67
CA TYR A 537 5.54 5.59 1.87
C TYR A 537 5.34 7.01 2.40
N PHE A 538 4.89 7.90 1.53
CA PHE A 538 4.56 9.27 1.89
C PHE A 538 3.05 9.47 1.92
N TYR A 539 2.54 9.97 3.04
CA TYR A 539 1.12 10.25 3.24
C TYR A 539 0.88 11.76 3.39
N PRO A 540 0.51 12.47 2.31
CA PRO A 540 0.34 13.92 2.34
C PRO A 540 -0.73 14.36 3.32
N TYR A 541 -0.55 15.53 3.94
CA TYR A 541 -1.54 16.05 4.89
C TYR A 541 -2.90 16.30 4.24
N GLU A 542 -2.91 16.76 2.99
CA GLU A 542 -4.12 17.00 2.22
C GLU A 542 -4.88 15.71 1.94
N VAL A 543 -4.18 14.65 1.54
CA VAL A 543 -4.77 13.32 1.33
C VAL A 543 -5.33 12.79 2.65
N GLN A 544 -4.57 12.92 3.73
CA GLN A 544 -5.00 12.53 5.07
C GLN A 544 -6.29 13.24 5.51
N GLN A 545 -6.36 14.55 5.31
CA GLN A 545 -7.54 15.34 5.66
C GLN A 545 -8.75 14.96 4.81
N GLN A 546 -8.56 14.71 3.50
CA GLN A 546 -9.65 14.31 2.62
C GLN A 546 -10.21 12.93 2.99
N TYR A 547 -9.35 11.95 3.26
CA TYR A 547 -9.80 10.63 3.71
C TYR A 547 -10.55 10.73 5.03
N LYS A 548 -9.99 11.47 6.00
CA LYS A 548 -10.63 11.69 7.29
C LYS A 548 -11.99 12.39 7.15
N ALA A 549 -12.09 13.38 6.27
CA ALA A 549 -13.33 14.13 6.07
C ALA A 549 -14.43 13.29 5.42
N GLN A 550 -14.08 12.41 4.48
CA GLN A 550 -15.04 11.61 3.73
C GLN A 550 -15.42 10.29 4.43
N PHE A 551 -14.43 9.60 5.00
CA PHE A 551 -14.60 8.24 5.53
C PHE A 551 -14.45 8.16 7.05
N GLY A 552 -14.09 9.26 7.72
CA GLY A 552 -13.72 9.25 9.12
C GLY A 552 -12.39 8.54 9.35
N ASN A 553 -12.21 7.98 10.55
CA ASN A 553 -11.13 7.04 10.90
C ASN A 553 -9.71 7.49 10.53
N PHE A 554 -9.17 8.42 11.32
CA PHE A 554 -7.73 8.68 11.39
C PHE A 554 -7.33 8.82 12.86
N TYR A 555 -6.41 7.98 13.30
CA TYR A 555 -5.81 8.09 14.62
C TYR A 555 -4.41 7.50 14.66
N VAL A 556 -3.60 8.01 15.57
CA VAL A 556 -2.23 7.55 15.80
C VAL A 556 -2.10 7.13 17.26
N ASN A 557 -1.70 5.88 17.48
CA ASN A 557 -1.50 5.30 18.80
C ASN A 557 -0.01 5.30 19.17
N ASN A 558 0.27 5.87 20.33
CA ASN A 558 1.61 6.08 20.85
C ASN A 558 1.80 5.29 22.15
N PHE A 559 2.57 4.22 22.10
CA PHE A 559 2.76 3.32 23.24
C PHE A 559 4.05 3.63 24.00
N GLU A 560 3.93 3.82 25.32
CA GLU A 560 5.10 3.82 26.21
C GLU A 560 5.35 2.42 26.74
N ILE A 561 6.29 1.72 26.09
CA ILE A 561 6.63 0.33 26.39
C ILE A 561 7.94 0.28 27.19
N GLU A 562 7.94 -0.48 28.27
CA GLU A 562 9.15 -0.89 28.98
C GLU A 562 9.36 -2.39 28.82
N TRP A 563 10.55 -2.78 28.34
CA TRP A 563 10.97 -4.17 28.22
C TRP A 563 11.72 -4.63 29.46
N HIS A 564 11.44 -5.84 29.94
CA HIS A 564 12.07 -6.40 31.13
C HIS A 564 13.18 -7.39 30.75
N ALA A 565 14.34 -7.23 31.37
CA ALA A 565 15.36 -8.27 31.34
C ALA A 565 14.95 -9.39 32.31
N ARG A 566 14.33 -10.47 31.82
CA ARG A 566 14.25 -11.70 32.63
C ARG A 566 15.66 -12.27 32.77
N ARG A 567 16.04 -12.66 34.00
CA ARG A 567 17.35 -13.24 34.35
C ARG A 567 17.74 -14.35 33.37
N THR A 568 18.57 -14.04 32.38
CA THR A 568 19.57 -14.99 31.90
C THR A 568 20.66 -15.06 32.97
N PRO A 569 21.01 -16.24 33.50
CA PRO A 569 22.13 -16.35 34.44
C PRO A 569 23.37 -15.78 33.76
N ARG A 570 23.99 -14.83 34.44
CA ARG A 570 25.26 -14.22 34.10
C ARG A 570 26.36 -15.28 34.27
N THR A 571 26.41 -16.26 33.38
CA THR A 571 27.38 -17.34 33.35
C THR A 571 27.65 -17.71 31.91
N ARG A 572 28.82 -17.28 31.41
CA ARG A 572 29.44 -17.61 30.11
C ARG A 572 28.54 -17.39 28.90
N ARG A 573 28.97 -16.57 27.94
CA ARG A 573 28.48 -16.56 26.54
C ARG A 573 27.82 -17.90 26.20
N PRO A 574 26.49 -18.02 26.30
CA PRO A 574 25.83 -19.15 25.71
C PRO A 574 25.80 -18.75 24.24
N THR A 575 26.39 -19.57 23.40
CA THR A 575 25.96 -19.70 22.00
C THR A 575 24.48 -20.07 22.01
N LEU A 576 23.62 -19.09 22.30
CA LEU A 576 22.19 -19.11 22.05
C LEU A 576 22.08 -18.70 20.59
N VAL A 577 21.82 -19.68 19.74
CA VAL A 577 21.53 -19.49 18.32
C VAL A 577 20.13 -18.87 18.24
N TRP A 578 20.02 -17.60 18.60
CA TRP A 578 18.99 -16.73 18.04
C TRP A 578 19.60 -16.17 16.76
N THR A 579 18.85 -16.14 15.68
CA THR A 579 19.21 -15.29 14.54
C THR A 579 19.06 -13.83 14.98
N THR A 580 20.07 -13.29 15.66
CA THR A 580 20.38 -11.87 15.58
C THR A 580 20.61 -11.58 14.11
N ALA A 581 19.64 -10.94 13.47
CA ALA A 581 19.77 -10.51 12.09
C ALA A 581 20.78 -9.35 12.08
N THR A 582 22.00 -9.64 11.66
CA THR A 582 22.99 -8.62 11.33
C THR A 582 22.77 -8.20 9.88
N TRP A 583 22.87 -6.90 9.58
CA TRP A 583 22.77 -6.32 8.23
C TRP A 583 23.54 -7.08 7.13
N ARG A 584 24.60 -7.81 7.49
CA ARG A 584 25.46 -8.53 6.53
C ARG A 584 25.10 -10.00 6.28
N SER A 585 24.32 -10.66 7.15
CA SER A 585 24.19 -12.13 7.12
C SER A 585 23.12 -12.68 6.18
N ARG A 586 22.18 -11.85 5.70
CA ARG A 586 21.12 -12.30 4.76
C ARG A 586 21.55 -12.39 3.29
N ARG A 587 22.73 -11.89 2.89
CA ARG A 587 23.26 -12.07 1.52
C ARG A 587 23.55 -13.52 1.15
N ALA A 588 23.71 -14.44 2.11
CA ALA A 588 24.24 -15.78 1.86
C ALA A 588 23.18 -16.90 1.66
N SER A 589 21.88 -16.66 1.88
CA SER A 589 20.85 -17.72 1.80
C SER A 589 19.89 -17.63 0.61
N ARG A 590 20.17 -16.80 -0.39
CA ARG A 590 19.25 -16.45 -1.50
C ARG A 590 19.26 -17.40 -2.72
N THR A 591 19.72 -18.64 -2.60
CA THR A 591 19.89 -19.55 -3.76
C THR A 591 18.71 -20.47 -4.11
N SER A 592 17.47 -20.28 -3.61
CA SER A 592 16.37 -21.24 -3.90
C SER A 592 15.07 -20.71 -4.54
N MET A 593 14.95 -19.42 -4.85
CA MET A 593 13.68 -18.86 -5.37
C MET A 593 13.51 -18.88 -6.90
N SER A 594 14.45 -19.43 -7.66
CA SER A 594 14.44 -19.40 -9.14
C SER A 594 13.61 -20.49 -9.84
N SER A 595 12.81 -21.29 -9.12
CA SER A 595 12.14 -22.48 -9.70
C SER A 595 10.60 -22.44 -9.81
N TRP A 596 9.93 -21.36 -9.44
CA TRP A 596 8.46 -21.34 -9.36
C TRP A 596 7.71 -20.74 -10.56
N VAL A 597 8.39 -20.44 -11.67
CA VAL A 597 7.72 -20.07 -12.93
C VAL A 597 7.54 -21.33 -13.79
N ARG A 598 6.55 -22.17 -13.45
CA ARG A 598 5.83 -23.00 -14.44
C ARG A 598 4.62 -23.71 -13.81
N SER A 599 3.46 -23.38 -14.38
CA SER A 599 2.19 -24.09 -14.31
C SER A 599 1.31 -23.84 -13.07
N ARG A 600 0.19 -23.11 -13.24
CA ARG A 600 -1.16 -23.67 -13.47
C ARG A 600 -2.27 -22.62 -13.31
N SER A 601 -3.23 -22.73 -14.24
CA SER A 601 -4.68 -22.61 -14.10
C SER A 601 -5.28 -21.49 -13.24
N LEU A 602 -5.90 -20.55 -13.95
CA LEU A 602 -6.86 -19.56 -13.47
C LEU A 602 -7.95 -20.17 -12.58
N ALA A 603 -8.05 -19.65 -11.36
CA ALA A 603 -9.27 -19.63 -10.56
C ALA A 603 -9.42 -18.19 -10.04
N SER A 604 -10.63 -17.64 -10.09
CA SER A 604 -10.95 -16.29 -9.62
C SER A 604 -10.95 -16.24 -8.09
N TRP A 605 -10.12 -15.38 -7.50
CA TRP A 605 -10.04 -15.17 -6.05
C TRP A 605 -10.29 -13.70 -5.73
N THR A 606 -11.21 -13.44 -4.80
CA THR A 606 -11.51 -12.11 -4.27
C THR A 606 -10.56 -11.76 -3.12
N ARG A 607 -9.93 -10.59 -3.18
CA ARG A 607 -8.99 -10.05 -2.18
C ARG A 607 -9.73 -9.40 -1.00
N ARG A 608 -9.12 -9.44 0.19
CA ARG A 608 -9.64 -8.88 1.45
C ARG A 608 -8.70 -7.78 1.97
N THR A 609 -9.22 -6.57 2.09
CA THR A 609 -8.65 -5.51 2.94
C THR A 609 -8.99 -5.78 4.40
N CYS A 610 -8.27 -5.13 5.34
CA CYS A 610 -8.67 -5.12 6.76
C CYS A 610 -10.07 -4.46 6.82
N PRO A 611 -11.17 -5.21 7.11
CA PRO A 611 -12.50 -4.61 7.15
C PRO A 611 -12.64 -3.65 8.35
N LEU A 612 -13.72 -2.86 8.31
CA LEU A 612 -14.09 -1.83 9.29
C LEU A 612 -15.29 -2.24 10.12
#